data_AF-A0A7D5I3Y1-F1
#
_entry.id   AF-A0A7D5I3Y1-F1
#
_cell.length_a   1.000
_cell.length_b   1.000
_cell.length_c   1.000
_cell.angle_alpha   90.00
_cell.angle_beta   90.00
_cell.angle_gamma   90.00
#
_symmetry.space_group_name_H-M   'P 1'
#
loop_
_entity.id
_entity.type
_entity.pdbx_description
1 polymer ?
#
loop_
_entity_poly.entity_id
_entity_poly.type
_entity_poly.pdbx_seq_one_letter_code
_entity_poly.pdbx_strand_id
1 'polypeptide(L)'
;MSNEDFISQIKQQAKTEQLVKNGICEICGETNPYALKIFENHHISTRGFSDETRVLCLNCHAAVTHFQNNLPPKFRSSKLPLEERIEYILLSHAALRKRMDEVEIDLINQKYGG
;
A
#
# COMPACT_ATOMS: atom_id res chain seq x y z
N MET A 1 17.78 -4.05 -33.93
CA MET A 1 17.53 -3.90 -32.49
C MET A 1 16.91 -5.19 -32.00
N SER A 2 17.50 -5.82 -30.98
CA SER A 2 16.90 -7.02 -30.38
C SER A 2 15.72 -6.65 -29.50
N ASN A 3 14.84 -7.62 -29.21
CA ASN A 3 13.76 -7.41 -28.24
C ASN A 3 14.30 -7.05 -26.84
N GLU A 4 15.49 -7.54 -26.50
CA GLU A 4 16.16 -7.23 -25.23
C GLU A 4 16.62 -5.77 -25.17
N ASP A 5 17.14 -5.22 -26.28
CA ASP A 5 17.56 -3.82 -26.37
C ASP A 5 16.35 -2.87 -26.21
N PHE A 6 15.23 -3.22 -26.84
CA PHE A 6 13.99 -2.44 -26.76
C PHE A 6 13.42 -2.44 -25.34
N ILE A 7 13.40 -3.60 -24.69
CA ILE A 7 12.98 -3.73 -23.29
C ILE A 7 13.88 -2.91 -22.35
N SER A 8 15.20 -2.93 -22.56
CA SER A 8 16.13 -2.11 -21.77
C SER A 8 15.92 -0.61 -21.95
N GLN A 9 15.65 -0.14 -23.18
CA GLN A 9 15.33 1.26 -23.44
C GLN A 9 14.04 1.72 -22.75
N ILE A 10 12.98 0.91 -22.80
CA ILE A 10 11.72 1.19 -22.11
C ILE A 10 11.93 1.31 -20.59
N LYS A 11 12.71 0.40 -19.99
CA LYS A 11 13.03 0.44 -18.55
C LYS A 11 13.80 1.70 -18.17
N GLN A 12 14.79 2.08 -18.99
CA GLN A 12 15.58 3.28 -18.77
C GLN A 12 14.73 4.56 -18.87
N GLN A 13 13.83 4.61 -19.85
CA GLN A 13 12.88 5.71 -20.02
C GLN A 13 11.90 5.81 -18.85
N ALA A 14 11.29 4.68 -18.44
CA ALA A 14 10.39 4.64 -17.30
C ALA A 14 11.07 5.06 -15.98
N LYS A 15 12.35 4.75 -15.81
CA LYS A 15 13.13 5.21 -14.65
C LYS A 15 13.42 6.72 -14.71
N THR A 16 13.79 7.23 -15.90
CA THR A 16 14.09 8.66 -16.12
C THR A 16 12.86 9.52 -15.92
N GLU A 17 11.70 9.06 -16.38
CA GLU A 17 10.41 9.73 -16.22
C GLU A 17 9.80 9.50 -14.81
N GLN A 18 10.52 8.86 -13.90
CA GLN A 18 10.06 8.48 -12.55
C GLN A 18 8.75 7.67 -12.54
N LEU A 19 8.43 7.02 -13.65
CA LEU A 19 7.29 6.11 -13.75
C LEU A 19 7.50 4.89 -12.86
N VAL A 20 8.76 4.47 -12.67
CA VAL A 20 9.14 3.47 -11.68
C VAL A 20 9.27 4.15 -10.31
N LYS A 21 8.15 4.31 -9.61
CA LYS A 21 8.21 4.46 -8.14
C LYS A 21 8.82 3.19 -7.57
N ASN A 22 9.62 3.29 -6.50
CA ASN A 22 10.18 2.12 -5.80
C ASN A 22 9.04 1.15 -5.44
N GLY A 23 8.78 0.17 -6.32
CA GLY A 23 7.61 -0.69 -6.34
C GLY A 23 7.77 -1.84 -5.38
N ILE A 24 8.06 -1.51 -4.13
CA ILE A 24 8.21 -2.45 -3.02
C ILE A 24 7.00 -2.22 -2.12
N CYS A 25 6.18 -3.25 -1.94
CA CYS A 25 5.14 -3.18 -0.94
C CYS A 25 5.78 -3.15 0.45
N GLU A 26 5.53 -2.10 1.23
CA GLU A 26 6.05 -1.97 2.59
C GLU A 26 5.46 -2.98 3.60
N ILE A 27 4.47 -3.79 3.19
CA ILE A 27 3.91 -4.87 4.02
C ILE A 27 4.49 -6.23 3.65
N CYS A 28 4.35 -6.64 2.38
CA CYS A 28 4.73 -7.99 1.96
C CYS A 28 6.06 -8.09 1.23
N GLY A 29 6.74 -6.96 1.03
CA GLY A 29 8.02 -6.92 0.33
C GLY A 29 7.93 -7.26 -1.16
N GLU A 30 6.73 -7.38 -1.74
CA GLU A 30 6.55 -7.63 -3.18
C GLU A 30 7.28 -6.55 -3.98
N THR A 31 8.23 -6.97 -4.81
CA THR A 31 9.08 -6.08 -5.61
C THR A 31 8.86 -6.37 -7.09
N ASN A 32 7.76 -5.87 -7.66
CA ASN A 32 7.54 -6.01 -9.09
C ASN A 32 7.77 -4.67 -9.81
N PRO A 33 9.00 -4.41 -10.29
CA PRO A 33 9.33 -3.15 -10.95
C PRO A 33 8.62 -2.97 -12.30
N TYR A 34 7.97 -4.01 -12.84
CA TYR A 34 7.28 -4.00 -14.12
C TYR A 34 5.75 -3.85 -13.97
N ALA A 35 5.24 -3.97 -12.76
CA ALA A 35 3.82 -3.88 -12.48
C ALA A 35 3.47 -2.51 -11.87
N LEU A 36 3.63 -1.45 -12.67
CA LEU A 36 3.34 -0.07 -12.27
C LEU A 36 1.89 0.12 -11.77
N LYS A 37 0.97 -0.75 -12.17
CA LYS A 37 -0.46 -0.72 -11.78
C LYS A 37 -0.80 -1.54 -10.54
N ILE A 38 0.15 -2.28 -9.96
CA ILE A 38 -0.14 -3.09 -8.77
C ILE A 38 0.25 -2.39 -7.47
N PHE A 39 0.83 -1.19 -7.50
CA PHE A 39 1.22 -0.46 -6.28
C PHE A 39 0.51 0.90 -6.21
N GLU A 40 0.02 1.24 -5.01
CA GLU A 40 -0.68 2.50 -4.73
C GLU A 40 -0.18 3.14 -3.43
N ASN A 41 -0.21 4.47 -3.39
CA ASN A 41 0.03 5.22 -2.17
C ASN A 41 -1.19 5.07 -1.25
N HIS A 42 -0.99 4.48 -0.07
CA HIS A 42 -1.98 4.32 0.97
C HIS A 42 -1.79 5.37 2.07
N HIS A 43 -2.83 6.17 2.37
CA HIS A 43 -2.77 7.11 3.51
C HIS A 43 -2.88 6.35 4.84
N ILE A 44 -1.91 6.54 5.73
CA ILE A 44 -1.89 5.84 7.04
C ILE A 44 -3.07 6.28 7.92
N SER A 45 -3.27 7.59 8.04
CA SER A 45 -4.23 8.21 8.97
C SER A 45 -5.49 8.73 8.29
N THR A 46 -5.74 8.34 7.03
CA THR A 46 -6.66 8.98 6.07
C THR A 46 -6.16 10.29 5.44
N ARG A 47 -6.57 10.51 4.20
CA ARG A 47 -6.27 11.72 3.41
C ARG A 47 -6.70 13.02 4.09
N GLY A 48 -7.77 13.00 4.88
CA GLY A 48 -8.29 14.21 5.53
C GLY A 48 -7.57 14.58 6.83
N PHE A 49 -6.59 13.80 7.27
CA PHE A 49 -5.90 14.00 8.55
C PHE A 49 -4.39 14.22 8.36
N SER A 50 -3.75 13.44 7.49
CA SER A 50 -2.32 13.56 7.18
C SER A 50 -2.06 13.12 5.74
N ASP A 51 -1.12 13.79 5.08
CA ASP A 51 -0.61 13.41 3.76
C ASP A 51 0.41 12.25 3.84
N GLU A 52 0.71 11.75 5.04
CA GLU A 52 1.62 10.62 5.22
C GLU A 52 1.06 9.37 4.54
N THR A 53 1.84 8.83 3.60
CA THR A 53 1.48 7.64 2.81
C THR A 53 2.55 6.56 2.85
N ARG A 54 2.11 5.33 2.61
CA ARG A 54 2.93 4.12 2.43
C ARG A 54 2.67 3.51 1.06
N VAL A 55 3.67 2.87 0.46
CA VAL A 55 3.53 2.20 -0.85
C VAL A 55 3.09 0.76 -0.61
N LEU A 56 1.87 0.44 -1.02
CA LEU A 56 1.29 -0.90 -0.85
C LEU A 56 1.00 -1.55 -2.21
N CYS A 57 1.14 -2.87 -2.31
CA CYS A 57 0.56 -3.59 -3.45
C CYS A 57 -0.97 -3.61 -3.35
N LEU A 58 -1.68 -3.79 -4.45
CA LEU A 58 -3.15 -3.77 -4.52
C LEU A 58 -3.79 -4.83 -3.62
N ASN A 59 -3.13 -5.98 -3.41
CA ASN A 59 -3.63 -7.02 -2.51
C ASN A 59 -3.62 -6.54 -1.05
N CYS A 60 -2.48 -6.03 -0.59
CA CYS A 60 -2.35 -5.46 0.75
C CYS A 60 -3.23 -4.21 0.93
N HIS A 61 -3.31 -3.36 -0.10
CA HIS A 61 -4.17 -2.19 -0.11
C HIS A 61 -5.65 -2.58 0.03
N ALA A 62 -6.11 -3.58 -0.72
CA ALA A 62 -7.48 -4.08 -0.66
C ALA A 62 -7.80 -4.69 0.71
N ALA A 63 -6.88 -5.46 1.30
CA ALA A 63 -7.06 -6.03 2.64
C ALA A 63 -7.24 -4.93 3.70
N VAL A 64 -6.38 -3.91 3.71
CA VAL A 64 -6.50 -2.78 4.65
C VAL A 64 -7.80 -2.01 4.41
N THR A 65 -8.16 -1.76 3.14
CA THR A 65 -9.40 -1.07 2.77
C THR A 65 -10.64 -1.85 3.20
N HIS A 66 -10.61 -3.18 3.12
CA HIS A 66 -11.69 -4.04 3.60
C HIS A 66 -11.95 -3.84 5.09
N PHE A 67 -10.91 -3.86 5.93
CA PHE A 67 -11.04 -3.58 7.37
C PHE A 67 -11.54 -2.16 7.63
N GLN A 68 -11.02 -1.17 6.90
CA GLN A 68 -11.45 0.22 7.00
C GLN A 68 -12.95 0.43 6.68
N ASN A 69 -13.53 -0.40 5.81
CA ASN A 69 -14.94 -0.33 5.45
C ASN A 69 -15.88 -0.88 6.54
N ASN A 70 -15.35 -1.40 7.67
CA ASN A 70 -16.15 -1.72 8.85
C ASN A 70 -16.74 -0.46 9.50
N LEU A 71 -16.18 0.72 9.22
CA LEU A 71 -16.79 2.00 9.55
C LEU A 71 -17.33 2.68 8.29
N PRO A 72 -18.50 3.35 8.38
CA PRO A 72 -19.06 4.11 7.27
C PRO A 72 -18.07 5.12 6.66
N PRO A 73 -17.90 5.17 5.32
CA PRO A 73 -16.94 6.07 4.68
C PRO A 73 -17.15 7.57 4.95
N LYS A 74 -18.34 7.97 5.40
CA LYS A 74 -18.62 9.36 5.81
C LYS A 74 -17.64 9.88 6.88
N PHE A 75 -17.15 8.98 7.76
CA PHE A 75 -16.20 9.30 8.82
C PHE A 75 -14.78 9.63 8.31
N ARG A 76 -14.52 9.45 7.00
CA ARG A 76 -13.28 9.90 6.33
C ARG A 76 -13.30 11.40 6.01
N SER A 77 -14.48 12.03 6.00
CA SER A 77 -14.67 13.39 5.52
C SER A 77 -13.93 14.39 6.40
N SER A 78 -13.09 15.23 5.80
CA SER A 78 -12.44 16.35 6.50
C SER A 78 -13.42 17.43 6.95
N LYS A 79 -14.70 17.35 6.54
CA LYS A 79 -15.77 18.26 6.99
C LYS A 79 -16.33 17.91 8.37
N LEU A 80 -16.09 16.69 8.86
CA LEU A 80 -16.53 16.30 10.20
C LEU A 80 -15.52 16.76 11.25
N PRO A 81 -15.97 17.09 12.48
CA PRO A 81 -15.10 17.33 13.62
C PRO A 81 -14.14 16.16 13.88
N LEU A 82 -12.99 16.43 14.48
CA LEU A 82 -12.00 15.38 14.75
C LEU A 82 -12.54 14.30 15.69
N GLU A 83 -13.36 14.67 16.68
CA GLU A 83 -13.92 13.69 17.63
C GLU A 83 -14.79 12.64 16.92
N GLU A 84 -15.47 13.01 15.83
CA GLU A 84 -16.28 12.08 15.03
C GLU A 84 -15.45 11.21 14.07
N ARG A 85 -14.19 11.59 13.84
CA ARG A 85 -13.29 10.92 12.87
C ARG A 85 -12.26 10.04 13.55
N ILE A 86 -12.04 10.22 14.85
CA ILE A 86 -10.95 9.57 15.58
C ILE A 86 -11.04 8.04 15.52
N GLU A 87 -12.26 7.49 15.62
CA GLU A 87 -12.49 6.04 15.51
C GLU A 87 -12.06 5.50 14.15
N TYR A 88 -12.35 6.24 13.08
CA TYR A 88 -11.94 5.87 11.72
C TYR A 88 -10.41 5.93 11.57
N ILE A 89 -9.76 6.95 12.12
CA ILE A 89 -8.30 7.07 12.10
C ILE A 89 -7.66 5.90 12.84
N LEU A 90 -8.15 5.59 14.05
CA LEU A 90 -7.66 4.45 14.84
C LEU A 90 -7.87 3.12 14.11
N LEU A 91 -9.01 2.93 13.44
CA LEU A 91 -9.27 1.76 12.61
C LEU A 91 -8.31 1.66 11.43
N SER A 92 -8.03 2.76 10.72
CA SER A 92 -7.07 2.78 9.62
C SER A 92 -5.68 2.29 10.06
N HIS A 93 -5.22 2.78 11.22
CA HIS A 93 -3.97 2.37 11.84
C HIS A 93 -3.96 0.89 12.28
N ALA A 94 -5.04 0.44 12.91
CA ALA A 94 -5.19 -0.95 13.35
C ALA A 94 -5.23 -1.93 12.16
N ALA A 95 -5.95 -1.56 11.09
CA ALA A 95 -6.05 -2.34 9.86
C ALA A 95 -4.68 -2.52 9.20
N LEU A 96 -3.88 -1.46 9.13
CA LEU A 96 -2.53 -1.52 8.58
C LEU A 96 -1.64 -2.47 9.40
N ARG A 97 -1.57 -2.28 10.73
CA ARG A 97 -0.76 -3.13 11.61
C ARG A 97 -1.19 -4.59 11.56
N LYS A 98 -2.49 -4.87 11.63
CA LYS A 98 -3.02 -6.24 11.53
C LYS A 98 -2.53 -6.93 10.25
N ARG A 99 -2.55 -6.22 9.12
CA ARG A 99 -2.10 -6.78 7.84
C ARG A 99 -0.59 -7.00 7.81
N MET A 100 0.20 -6.14 8.47
CA MET A 100 1.64 -6.36 8.66
C MET A 100 1.89 -7.60 9.50
N ASP A 101 1.27 -7.70 10.67
CA ASP A 101 1.44 -8.83 11.59
C ASP A 101 1.14 -10.18 10.91
N GLU A 102 0.02 -10.26 10.17
CA GLU A 102 -0.35 -11.46 9.41
C GLU A 102 0.75 -11.89 8.43
N VAL A 103 1.27 -10.94 7.65
CA VAL A 103 2.26 -11.22 6.62
C VAL A 103 3.60 -11.58 7.24
N GLU A 104 4.01 -10.90 8.30
CA GLU A 104 5.23 -11.21 9.04
C GLU A 104 5.19 -12.63 9.62
N ILE A 105 4.07 -13.01 10.24
CA ILE A 105 3.86 -14.36 10.78
C ILE A 105 3.90 -15.40 9.65
N ASP A 106 3.21 -15.17 8.53
CA ASP A 106 3.21 -16.08 7.39
C ASP A 106 4.63 -16.30 6.84
N LEU A 107 5.42 -15.23 6.71
CA LEU A 107 6.81 -15.30 6.25
C LEU A 107 7.69 -16.08 7.22
N ILE A 108 7.52 -15.89 8.54
CA ILE A 108 8.24 -16.66 9.57
C ILE A 108 7.87 -18.15 9.46
N ASN A 109 6.59 -18.47 9.35
CA ASN A 109 6.10 -19.84 9.23
C ASN A 109 6.62 -20.52 7.96
N GLN A 110 6.67 -19.83 6.83
CA GLN A 110 7.27 -20.36 5.61
C GLN A 110 8.78 -20.64 5.78
N LYS A 111 9.47 -19.81 6.56
CA LYS A 111 10.91 -19.94 6.75
C LYS A 111 11.31 -21.03 7.76
N TYR A 112 10.50 -21.23 8.80
CA TYR A 112 10.87 -22.07 9.95
C TYR A 112 9.85 -23.14 10.34
N GLY A 113 8.65 -23.14 9.75
CA GLY A 113 7.54 -24.03 10.08
C GLY A 113 7.45 -25.29 9.21
N GLY A 114 8.54 -25.68 8.54
CA GLY A 114 8.66 -26.95 7.81
C GLY A 114 9.04 -28.11 8.71
#